data_AF-A0A2E6Z694-F1
#
_entry.id   AF-A0A2E6Z694-F1
#
_cell.length_a   1.000
_cell.length_b   1.000
_cell.length_c   1.000
_cell.angle_alpha   90.00
_cell.angle_beta   90.00
_cell.angle_gamma   90.00
#
_symmetry.space_group_name_H-M   'P 1'
#
loop_
_entity.id
_entity.type
_entity.pdbx_description
1 polymer ?
#
loop_
_entity_poly.entity_id
_entity_poly.type
_entity_poly.pdbx_seq_one_letter_code
_entity_poly.pdbx_strand_id
1 'polypeptide(L)'
;MSIQNRRLEKGWSQEDLTRHSGLSSRTIQRIESGQAVSSESIKCLAAVFDTSIDAIKQEQTMKTSVSKDQSSLSRLNTLENEAVTLGQTLLRSPKLGQTDPLTKIERNAINYGKRLLKNLIK
;
A
#
# COMPACT_ATOMS: atom_id res chain seq x y z
N MET A 1 -16.53 0.36 9.26
CA MET A 1 -16.90 -0.43 8.08
C MET A 1 -16.79 0.46 6.85
N SER A 2 -16.52 -0.05 5.66
CA SER A 2 -16.52 0.79 4.45
C SER A 2 -17.77 0.56 3.60
N ILE A 3 -18.14 1.53 2.75
CA ILE A 3 -19.27 1.38 1.81
C ILE A 3 -19.14 0.13 0.93
N GLN A 4 -17.92 -0.17 0.47
CA GLN A 4 -17.64 -1.40 -0.27
C GLN A 4 -17.93 -2.66 0.57
N ASN A 5 -17.56 -2.65 1.85
CA ASN A 5 -17.81 -3.79 2.74
C ASN A 5 -19.30 -3.98 2.97
N ARG A 6 -20.07 -2.90 3.16
CA ARG A 6 -21.54 -2.95 3.30
C ARG A 6 -22.20 -3.53 2.05
N ARG A 7 -21.71 -3.15 0.87
CA ARG A 7 -22.17 -3.70 -0.41
C ARG A 7 -21.90 -5.20 -0.51
N LEU A 8 -20.69 -5.64 -0.15
CA LEU A 8 -20.30 -7.06 -0.17
C LEU A 8 -21.06 -7.88 0.87
N GLU A 9 -21.32 -7.34 2.05
CA GLU A 9 -22.11 -7.99 3.11
C GLU A 9 -23.56 -8.27 2.67
N LYS A 10 -24.12 -7.38 1.85
CA LYS A 10 -25.43 -7.57 1.21
C LYS A 10 -25.37 -8.44 -0.06
N GLY A 11 -24.19 -8.87 -0.50
CA GLY A 11 -24.00 -9.68 -1.71
C GLY A 11 -24.23 -8.90 -3.02
N TRP A 12 -24.09 -7.58 -3.01
CA TRP A 12 -24.41 -6.72 -4.15
C TRP A 12 -23.21 -6.46 -5.07
N SER A 13 -23.44 -6.45 -6.38
CA SER A 13 -22.51 -5.88 -7.35
C SER A 13 -22.53 -4.34 -7.33
N GLN A 14 -21.55 -3.71 -7.98
CA GLN A 14 -21.50 -2.24 -8.04
C GLN A 14 -22.69 -1.68 -8.85
N GLU A 15 -23.13 -2.43 -9.84
CA GLU A 15 -24.32 -2.19 -10.65
C GLU A 15 -25.61 -2.32 -9.82
N ASP A 16 -25.68 -3.29 -8.90
CA ASP A 16 -26.84 -3.44 -8.01
C ASP A 16 -26.95 -2.24 -7.07
N LEU A 17 -25.83 -1.80 -6.48
CA LEU A 17 -25.83 -0.61 -5.62
C LEU A 17 -26.18 0.67 -6.41
N THR A 18 -25.73 0.78 -7.66
CA THR A 18 -26.11 1.85 -8.59
C THR A 18 -27.64 1.87 -8.76
N ARG A 19 -28.25 0.71 -9.01
CA ARG A 19 -29.71 0.58 -9.16
C ARG A 19 -30.48 0.92 -7.88
N HIS A 20 -30.00 0.48 -6.71
CA HIS A 20 -30.67 0.75 -5.43
C HIS A 20 -30.56 2.22 -5.00
N SER A 21 -29.41 2.86 -5.23
CA SER A 21 -29.15 4.24 -4.79
C SER A 21 -29.55 5.29 -5.82
N GLY A 22 -29.80 4.90 -7.07
CA GLY A 22 -30.03 5.83 -8.17
C GLY A 22 -28.79 6.66 -8.55
N LEU A 23 -27.62 6.33 -8.02
CA LEU A 23 -26.36 7.02 -8.31
C LEU A 23 -25.68 6.37 -9.52
N SER A 24 -24.84 7.13 -10.23
CA SER A 24 -24.05 6.57 -11.35
C SER A 24 -22.99 5.60 -10.85
N SER A 25 -22.61 4.61 -11.67
CA SER A 25 -21.51 3.69 -11.35
C SER A 25 -20.19 4.43 -11.06
N ARG A 26 -19.94 5.56 -11.75
CA ARG A 26 -18.81 6.45 -11.48
C ARG A 26 -18.88 7.08 -10.09
N THR A 27 -20.07 7.45 -9.63
CA THR A 27 -20.27 7.99 -8.28
C THR A 27 -19.99 6.90 -7.24
N ILE A 28 -20.54 5.70 -7.42
CA ILE A 28 -20.27 4.55 -6.53
C ILE A 28 -18.77 4.24 -6.47
N GLN A 29 -18.08 4.19 -7.61
CA GLN A 29 -16.63 3.97 -7.65
C GLN A 29 -15.86 5.05 -6.88
N ARG A 30 -16.27 6.31 -7.01
CA ARG A 30 -15.68 7.44 -6.26
C ARG A 30 -15.88 7.30 -4.76
N ILE A 31 -17.07 6.91 -4.33
CA ILE A 31 -17.42 6.67 -2.92
C ILE A 31 -16.60 5.50 -2.37
N GLU A 32 -16.45 4.41 -3.13
CA GLU A 32 -15.67 3.24 -2.72
C GLU A 32 -14.17 3.54 -2.65
N SER A 33 -13.66 4.39 -3.54
CA SER A 33 -12.27 4.89 -3.52
C SER A 33 -12.01 6.01 -2.50
N GLY A 34 -13.01 6.42 -1.71
CA GLY A 34 -12.85 7.37 -0.61
C GLY A 34 -12.79 8.84 -1.05
N GLN A 35 -13.32 9.16 -2.23
CA GLN A 35 -13.49 10.53 -2.68
C GLN A 35 -14.74 11.15 -2.08
N ALA A 36 -14.65 12.42 -1.68
CA ALA A 36 -15.81 13.17 -1.19
C ALA A 36 -16.92 13.25 -2.25
N VAL A 37 -18.16 13.03 -1.80
CA VAL A 37 -19.38 13.10 -2.61
C VAL A 37 -20.37 14.10 -2.02
N SER A 38 -21.38 14.49 -2.81
CA SER A 38 -22.39 15.42 -2.36
C SER A 38 -23.19 14.87 -1.18
N SER A 39 -23.74 15.78 -0.37
CA SER A 39 -24.64 15.43 0.74
C SER A 39 -25.88 14.66 0.27
N GLU A 40 -26.33 14.90 -0.96
CA GLU A 40 -27.42 14.16 -1.60
C GLU A 40 -27.05 12.69 -1.83
N SER A 41 -25.86 12.42 -2.39
CA SER A 41 -25.40 11.04 -2.58
C SER A 41 -25.27 10.29 -1.25
N ILE A 42 -24.81 10.99 -0.21
CA ILE A 42 -24.72 10.42 1.15
C ILE A 42 -26.12 10.06 1.68
N LYS A 43 -27.13 10.92 1.47
CA LYS A 43 -28.51 10.63 1.86
C LYS A 43 -29.06 9.41 1.13
N CYS A 44 -28.80 9.28 -0.17
CA CYS A 44 -29.22 8.11 -0.95
C CYS A 44 -28.60 6.82 -0.40
N LEU A 45 -27.31 6.82 -0.09
CA LEU A 45 -26.63 5.66 0.50
C LEU A 45 -27.17 5.33 1.89
N ALA A 46 -27.39 6.34 2.73
CA ALA A 46 -27.94 6.18 4.07
C ALA A 46 -29.33 5.51 4.01
N ALA A 47 -30.18 5.94 3.07
CA ALA A 47 -31.49 5.34 2.83
C ALA A 47 -31.40 3.89 2.32
N VAL A 48 -30.50 3.59 1.38
CA VAL A 48 -30.33 2.24 0.83
C VAL A 48 -29.79 1.24 1.85
N PHE A 49 -28.85 1.68 2.68
CA PHE A 49 -28.24 0.82 3.69
C PHE A 49 -29.01 0.80 5.02
N ASP A 50 -30.11 1.54 5.12
CA ASP A 50 -30.91 1.70 6.35
C ASP A 50 -30.03 2.13 7.54
N THR A 51 -29.27 3.21 7.33
CA THR A 51 -28.28 3.73 8.29
C THR A 51 -28.38 5.25 8.42
N SER A 52 -27.77 5.81 9.47
CA SER A 52 -27.74 7.25 9.65
C SER A 52 -26.77 7.93 8.68
N ILE A 53 -27.10 9.17 8.31
CA ILE A 53 -26.25 10.03 7.45
C ILE A 53 -24.87 10.21 8.08
N ASP A 54 -24.81 10.36 9.41
CA ASP A 54 -23.56 10.58 10.13
C ASP A 54 -22.65 9.36 10.11
N ALA A 55 -23.20 8.14 10.15
CA ALA A 55 -22.42 6.92 9.98
C ALA A 55 -21.74 6.89 8.60
N ILE A 56 -22.49 7.19 7.53
CA ILE A 56 -21.95 7.24 6.16
C ILE A 56 -20.88 8.33 6.01
N LYS A 57 -21.09 9.52 6.60
CA LYS A 57 -20.10 10.62 6.60
C LYS A 57 -18.79 10.25 7.31
N GLN A 58 -18.88 9.60 8.47
CA GLN A 58 -17.71 9.15 9.21
C GLN A 58 -16.91 8.12 8.39
N GLU A 59 -17.57 7.19 7.72
CA GLU A 59 -16.93 6.19 6.86
C GLU A 59 -16.17 6.79 5.67
N GLN A 60 -16.70 7.87 5.08
CA GLN A 60 -16.00 8.61 4.02
C GLN A 60 -14.75 9.32 4.56
N THR A 61 -14.85 9.93 5.74
CA THR A 61 -13.74 10.67 6.37
C THR A 61 -12.59 9.74 6.78
N MET A 62 -12.91 8.56 7.32
CA MET A 62 -11.92 7.56 7.75
C MET A 62 -11.11 6.96 6.59
N LYS A 63 -11.67 6.86 5.38
CA LYS A 63 -10.91 6.40 4.20
C LYS A 63 -9.90 7.44 3.70
N THR A 64 -10.21 8.73 3.84
CA THR A 64 -9.29 9.80 3.46
C THR A 64 -8.03 9.84 4.35
N SER A 65 -8.07 9.33 5.58
CA SER A 65 -6.87 9.22 6.42
C SER A 65 -5.96 8.03 6.08
N VAL A 66 -6.49 6.94 5.51
CA VAL A 66 -5.71 5.73 5.16
C VAL A 66 -4.69 6.01 4.05
N SER A 67 -4.94 7.00 3.18
CA SER A 67 -3.97 7.42 2.15
C SER A 67 -2.71 8.08 2.74
N LYS A 68 -2.75 8.57 3.99
CA LYS A 68 -1.54 9.02 4.70
C LYS A 68 -0.70 7.84 5.22
N ASP A 69 -1.34 6.76 5.67
CA ASP A 69 -0.63 5.57 6.19
C ASP A 69 -0.05 4.67 5.09
N GLN A 70 -0.61 4.71 3.87
CA GLN A 70 0.03 4.07 2.71
C GLN A 70 1.42 4.66 2.42
N SER A 71 1.65 5.95 2.73
CA SER A 71 2.99 6.55 2.66
C SER A 71 3.95 5.94 3.68
N SER A 72 3.47 5.65 4.89
CA SER A 72 4.27 5.05 5.96
C SER A 72 4.66 3.60 5.63
N LEU A 73 3.72 2.80 5.14
CA LEU A 73 3.97 1.41 4.72
C LEU A 73 4.86 1.33 3.47
N SER A 74 4.68 2.24 2.50
CA SER A 74 5.56 2.30 1.32
C SER A 74 6.97 2.77 1.66
N ARG A 75 7.14 3.68 2.63
CA ARG A 75 8.48 4.10 3.13
C ARG A 75 9.27 2.95 3.76
N LEU A 76 8.60 2.07 4.51
CA LEU A 76 9.27 0.90 5.08
C LEU A 76 9.76 -0.03 3.97
N ASN A 77 8.92 -0.30 2.96
CA ASN A 77 9.32 -1.10 1.80
C ASN A 77 10.49 -0.45 1.02
N THR A 78 10.49 0.88 0.82
CA THR A 78 11.60 1.54 0.12
C THR A 78 12.90 1.47 0.93
N LEU A 79 12.83 1.72 2.24
CA LEU A 79 14.01 1.67 3.11
C LEU A 79 14.58 0.25 3.21
N GLU A 80 13.72 -0.77 3.31
CA GLU A 80 14.12 -2.17 3.30
C GLU A 80 14.80 -2.56 1.98
N ASN A 81 14.22 -2.14 0.85
CA ASN A 81 14.83 -2.37 -0.46
C ASN A 81 16.18 -1.65 -0.61
N GLU A 82 16.31 -0.42 -0.11
CA GLU A 82 17.57 0.31 -0.07
C GLU A 82 18.61 -0.40 0.81
N ALA A 83 18.23 -0.85 2.00
CA ALA A 83 19.12 -1.61 2.89
C ALA A 83 19.60 -2.92 2.24
N VAL A 84 18.72 -3.66 1.56
CA VAL A 84 19.08 -4.90 0.86
C VAL A 84 20.01 -4.63 -0.31
N THR A 85 19.74 -3.62 -1.12
CA THR A 85 20.59 -3.26 -2.27
C THR A 85 21.97 -2.78 -1.83
N LEU A 86 22.06 -2.01 -0.74
CA LEU A 86 23.33 -1.65 -0.11
C LEU A 86 24.08 -2.91 0.35
N GLY A 87 23.44 -3.82 1.11
CA GLY A 87 24.05 -5.07 1.56
C GLY A 87 24.59 -5.93 0.42
N GLN A 88 23.83 -6.06 -0.67
CA GLN A 88 24.26 -6.77 -1.88
C GLN A 88 25.48 -6.10 -2.53
N THR A 89 25.53 -4.77 -2.54
CA THR A 89 26.65 -4.00 -3.10
C THR A 89 27.92 -4.20 -2.28
N LEU A 90 27.82 -4.18 -0.94
CA LEU A 90 28.96 -4.44 -0.05
C LEU A 90 29.51 -5.86 -0.24
N LEU A 91 28.61 -6.83 -0.38
CA LEU A 91 28.97 -8.23 -0.59
C LEU A 91 29.49 -8.50 -2.00
N ARG A 92 29.12 -7.76 -3.04
CA ARG A 92 29.63 -7.96 -4.41
C ARG A 92 30.95 -7.21 -4.60
N SER A 93 31.78 -7.68 -5.53
CA SER A 93 32.96 -6.92 -5.96
C SER A 93 32.51 -5.75 -6.84
N PRO A 94 33.16 -4.57 -6.73
CA PRO A 94 32.84 -3.44 -7.60
C PRO A 94 33.11 -3.80 -9.07
N LYS A 95 32.32 -3.24 -10.00
CA LYS A 95 32.57 -3.40 -11.43
C LYS A 95 33.87 -2.68 -11.81
N LEU A 96 34.53 -3.15 -12.87
CA LEU A 96 35.79 -2.56 -13.35
C LEU A 96 35.59 -1.05 -13.63
N GLY A 97 36.33 -0.19 -12.93
CA GLY A 97 36.22 1.27 -13.04
C GLY A 97 35.29 1.94 -12.02
N GLN A 98 34.58 1.19 -11.16
CA GLN A 98 33.81 1.77 -10.06
C GLN A 98 34.64 1.84 -8.77
N THR A 99 34.51 2.94 -8.04
CA THR A 99 35.14 3.11 -6.72
C THR A 99 34.50 2.15 -5.72
N ASP A 100 35.34 1.42 -4.99
CA ASP A 100 34.88 0.53 -3.94
C ASP A 100 34.39 1.35 -2.74
N PRO A 101 33.12 1.18 -2.30
CA PRO A 101 32.65 1.84 -1.09
C PRO A 101 33.34 1.33 0.19
N LEU A 102 34.05 0.21 0.13
CA LEU A 102 34.80 -0.34 1.25
C LEU A 102 36.26 0.09 1.24
N THR A 103 36.82 0.26 2.44
CA THR A 103 38.27 0.37 2.61
C THR A 103 38.97 -0.93 2.21
N LYS A 104 40.28 -0.83 1.93
CA LYS A 104 41.10 -2.01 1.56
C LYS A 104 41.05 -3.12 2.61
N ILE A 105 41.01 -2.75 3.89
CA ILE A 105 40.98 -3.70 5.02
C ILE A 105 39.64 -4.43 5.06
N GLU A 106 38.53 -3.69 4.96
CA GLU A 106 37.18 -4.27 4.94
C GLU A 106 36.99 -5.21 3.75
N ARG A 107 37.46 -4.81 2.56
CA ARG A 107 37.40 -5.66 1.37
C ARG A 107 38.19 -6.96 1.55
N ASN A 108 39.38 -6.87 2.14
CA ASN A 108 40.20 -8.06 2.43
C ASN A 108 39.51 -8.98 3.43
N ALA A 109 38.90 -8.45 4.49
CA ALA A 109 38.16 -9.22 5.48
C ALA A 109 36.96 -9.97 4.86
N ILE A 110 36.17 -9.29 4.01
CA ILE A 110 35.05 -9.92 3.30
C ILE A 110 35.52 -11.02 2.35
N ASN A 111 36.57 -10.76 1.58
CA ASN A 111 37.12 -11.75 0.65
C ASN A 111 37.66 -12.99 1.36
N TYR A 112 38.31 -12.79 2.51
CA TYR A 112 38.75 -13.89 3.37
C TYR A 112 37.56 -14.73 3.84
N GLY A 113 36.52 -14.11 4.38
CA GLY A 113 35.29 -14.79 4.81
C GLY A 113 34.63 -15.59 3.70
N LYS A 114 34.52 -15.01 2.50
CA LYS A 114 33.99 -15.72 1.31
C LYS A 114 34.82 -16.95 0.94
N ARG A 115 36.15 -16.84 0.99
CA ARG A 115 37.05 -17.97 0.70
C ARG A 115 36.87 -19.08 1.72
N LEU A 116 36.75 -18.72 3.00
CA LEU A 116 36.51 -19.67 4.08
C LEU A 116 35.17 -20.40 3.87
N LEU A 117 34.08 -19.67 3.63
CA LEU A 117 32.77 -20.25 3.35
C LEU A 117 32.80 -21.19 2.14
N LYS A 118 33.45 -20.79 1.05
CA LYS A 118 33.61 -21.63 -0.15
C LYS A 118 34.35 -22.94 0.14
N ASN A 119 35.30 -22.93 1.09
CA ASN A 119 36.03 -24.12 1.48
C ASN A 119 35.26 -25.01 2.46
N LEU A 120 34.31 -24.45 3.22
CA LEU A 120 33.45 -25.18 4.16
C LEU A 120 32.22 -25.81 3.51
N ILE A 121 31.78 -25.28 2.37
CA ILE A 121 30.60 -25.77 1.62
C ILE A 121 31.02 -26.73 0.48
N LYS A 122 32.28 -27.19 0.48
CA LYS A 122 32.78 -28.27 -0.39
C LYS A 122 32.72 -29.60 0.36
#